data_AF-A0A2A2GY14-F1
#
_entry.id   AF-A0A2A2GY14-F1
#
_cell.length_a   1.000
_cell.length_b   1.000
_cell.length_c   1.000
_cell.angle_alpha   90.00
_cell.angle_beta   90.00
_cell.angle_gamma   90.00
#
_symmetry.space_group_name_H-M   'P 1'
#
loop_
_entity.id
_entity.type
_entity.pdbx_description
1 polymer ?
#
loop_
_entity_poly.entity_id
_entity_poly.type
_entity_poly.pdbx_seq_one_letter_code
_entity_poly.pdbx_strand_id
1 'polypeptide(L)'
;MEKAKKKYRLSLPIPDSILKQIDEFVEDKRADGEPNSTSNRTVIAMEMLKIGCLVMQKRKENKNNEEPQITLDDKLALIAQSVLKMEFMENLLFYATKKNQEKTSLYMSDENHKKYLEEIEYKLGYFFKRK
;
A
#
# COMPACT_ATOMS: atom_id res chain seq x y z
N MET A 1 26.01 -3.63 39.99
CA MET A 1 25.77 -2.17 39.97
C MET A 1 24.68 -1.87 38.94
N GLU A 2 23.46 -1.60 39.40
CA GLU A 2 22.35 -1.16 38.54
C GLU A 2 22.75 0.16 37.86
N LYS A 3 22.81 0.17 36.53
CA LYS A 3 22.97 1.42 35.77
C LYS A 3 21.72 2.26 36.00
N ALA A 4 21.84 3.34 36.77
CA ALA A 4 20.79 4.33 36.91
C ALA A 4 20.28 4.74 35.51
N LYS A 5 19.02 4.44 35.20
CA LYS A 5 18.39 4.84 33.94
C LYS A 5 18.44 6.36 33.85
N LYS A 6 19.32 6.91 33.00
CA LYS A 6 19.41 8.35 32.75
C LYS A 6 18.04 8.83 32.24
N LYS A 7 17.34 9.63 33.04
CA LYS A 7 16.08 10.28 32.65
C LYS A 7 16.42 11.62 32.03
N TYR A 8 15.89 11.89 30.84
CA TYR A 8 16.05 13.16 30.15
C TYR A 8 14.72 13.89 30.13
N ARG A 9 14.76 15.22 30.27
CA ARG A 9 13.58 16.09 30.12
C ARG A 9 13.65 16.76 28.75
N LEU A 10 12.55 16.71 28.02
CA LEU A 10 12.38 17.34 26.71
C LEU A 10 11.32 18.43 26.83
N SER A 11 11.59 19.62 26.31
CA SER A 11 10.62 20.70 26.16
C SER A 11 10.59 21.09 24.68
N LEU A 12 9.41 21.08 24.09
CA LEU A 12 9.19 21.33 22.67
C LEU A 12 7.91 22.16 22.50
N PRO A 13 7.93 23.24 21.70
CA PRO A 13 6.69 23.90 21.29
C PRO A 13 5.94 22.98 20.33
N ILE A 14 4.64 22.78 20.58
CA ILE A 14 3.77 21.98 19.72
C ILE A 14 2.62 22.83 19.17
N PRO A 15 2.11 22.52 17.96
CA PRO A 15 0.89 23.13 17.44
C PRO A 15 -0.33 22.85 18.35
N ASP A 16 -1.27 23.80 18.37
CA ASP A 16 -2.53 23.69 19.13
C ASP A 16 -3.34 22.43 18.77
N SER A 17 -3.31 22.01 17.50
CA SER A 17 -3.97 20.79 17.05
C SER A 17 -3.47 19.52 17.75
N ILE A 18 -2.16 19.43 18.03
CA ILE A 18 -1.58 18.29 18.74
C ILE A 18 -1.93 18.36 20.23
N LEU A 19 -1.93 19.57 20.80
CA LEU A 19 -2.31 19.75 22.20
C LEU A 19 -3.77 19.32 22.45
N LYS A 20 -4.69 19.70 21.55
CA LYS A 20 -6.09 19.28 21.62
C LYS A 20 -6.27 17.77 21.61
N GLN A 21 -5.56 17.07 20.72
CA GLN A 21 -5.59 15.61 20.69
C GLN A 21 -5.06 14.99 21.98
N ILE A 22 -3.97 15.54 22.55
CA ILE A 22 -3.45 15.08 23.84
C ILE A 22 -4.50 15.29 24.94
N ASP A 23 -5.21 16.40 24.92
CA ASP A 23 -6.27 16.70 25.89
C ASP A 23 -7.46 15.75 25.77
N GLU A 24 -7.91 15.46 24.54
CA GLU A 24 -8.95 14.44 24.28
C GLU A 24 -8.57 13.08 24.89
N PHE A 25 -7.35 12.59 24.63
CA PHE A 25 -6.88 11.33 25.23
C PHE A 25 -6.77 11.37 26.77
N VAL A 26 -6.47 12.52 27.35
CA VAL A 26 -6.45 12.68 28.81
C VAL A 26 -7.86 12.60 29.37
N GLU A 27 -8.83 13.22 28.70
CA GLU A 27 -10.25 13.17 29.09
C GLU A 27 -10.82 11.76 28.97
N ASP A 28 -10.53 11.06 27.87
CA ASP A 28 -10.93 9.67 27.66
C ASP A 28 -10.42 8.75 28.79
N LYS A 29 -9.13 8.81 29.11
CA LYS A 29 -8.58 8.00 30.21
C LYS A 29 -9.18 8.35 31.58
N ARG A 30 -9.55 9.62 31.80
CA ARG A 30 -10.24 10.01 33.04
C ARG A 30 -11.66 9.49 33.08
N ALA A 31 -12.36 9.49 31.95
CA ALA A 31 -13.69 8.91 31.83
C ALA A 31 -13.68 7.40 32.12
N ASP A 32 -12.60 6.71 31.75
CA ASP A 32 -12.36 5.29 32.06
C ASP A 32 -11.98 5.04 33.54
N GLY A 33 -11.86 6.09 34.36
CA GLY A 33 -11.51 5.99 35.77
C GLY A 33 -10.02 5.78 36.05
N GLU A 34 -9.14 6.05 35.07
CA GLU A 34 -7.70 5.94 35.28
C GLU A 34 -7.16 7.02 36.24
N PRO A 35 -6.17 6.67 37.09
CA PRO A 35 -5.59 7.60 38.04
C PRO A 35 -4.83 8.73 37.34
N ASN A 36 -4.77 9.90 37.98
CA ASN A 36 -4.07 11.09 37.47
C ASN A 36 -2.58 10.85 37.14
N SER A 37 -1.96 9.81 37.71
CA SER A 37 -0.60 9.40 37.40
C SER A 37 -0.45 8.87 35.97
N THR A 38 -1.50 8.32 35.36
CA THR A 38 -1.53 7.81 33.98
C THR A 38 -2.35 8.71 33.05
N SER A 39 -3.36 9.41 33.57
CA SER A 39 -4.22 10.35 32.84
C SER A 39 -3.74 11.81 32.93
N ASN A 40 -2.48 12.04 32.51
CA ASN A 40 -1.92 13.39 32.38
C ASN A 40 -1.22 13.59 31.02
N ARG A 41 -1.19 14.86 30.58
CA ARG A 41 -0.63 15.27 29.28
C ARG A 41 0.77 14.75 29.02
N THR A 42 1.64 14.76 30.04
CA THR A 42 3.03 14.32 29.91
C THR A 42 3.12 12.82 29.61
N VAL A 43 2.30 12.01 30.28
CA VAL A 43 2.26 10.55 30.07
C VAL A 43 1.71 10.24 28.69
N ILE A 44 0.58 10.86 28.30
CA ILE A 44 0.00 10.70 26.96
C ILE A 44 0.99 11.13 25.88
N ALA A 45 1.59 12.31 25.99
CA ALA A 45 2.58 12.80 25.02
C ALA A 45 3.79 11.86 24.91
N MET A 46 4.22 11.27 26.04
CA MET A 46 5.30 10.29 26.04
C MET A 46 4.89 8.97 25.38
N GLU A 47 3.64 8.50 25.55
CA GLU A 47 3.10 7.33 24.85
C GLU A 47 3.03 7.58 23.34
N MET A 48 2.48 8.71 22.92
CA MET A 48 2.43 9.13 21.52
C MET A 48 3.82 9.22 20.91
N LEU A 49 4.79 9.81 21.62
CA LEU A 49 6.19 9.89 21.17
C LEU A 49 6.81 8.50 20.99
N LYS A 50 6.59 7.57 21.93
CA LYS A 50 7.09 6.18 21.81
C LYS A 50 6.50 5.49 20.58
N ILE A 51 5.19 5.61 20.36
CA ILE A 51 4.52 5.05 19.18
C ILE A 51 5.07 5.67 17.90
N GLY A 52 5.22 7.00 17.87
CA GLY A 52 5.81 7.71 16.73
C GLY A 52 7.24 7.21 16.41
N CYS A 53 8.08 7.03 17.42
CA CYS A 53 9.42 6.47 17.28
C CYS A 53 9.39 5.05 16.70
N LEU A 54 8.51 4.16 17.21
CA LEU A 54 8.35 2.80 16.70
C LEU A 54 7.90 2.78 15.24
N VAL A 55 6.93 3.62 14.87
CA VAL A 55 6.46 3.74 13.48
C VAL A 55 7.58 4.26 12.58
N MET A 56 8.34 5.26 13.01
CA MET A 56 9.48 5.78 12.26
C MET A 56 10.60 4.75 12.09
N GLN A 57 10.87 3.92 13.11
CA GLN A 57 11.82 2.82 13.04
C GLN A 57 11.36 1.75 12.06
N LYS A 58 10.11 1.26 12.18
CA LYS A 58 9.53 0.31 11.22
C LYS A 58 9.56 0.84 9.79
N ARG A 59 9.26 2.12 9.56
CA ARG A 59 9.37 2.75 8.23
C ARG A 59 10.80 2.75 7.69
N LYS A 60 11.81 2.91 8.55
CA LYS A 60 13.23 2.83 8.15
C LYS A 60 13.65 1.40 7.85
N GLU A 61 13.21 0.42 8.63
CA GLU A 61 13.47 -1.00 8.41
C GLU A 61 12.82 -1.48 7.10
N ASN A 62 11.60 -1.05 6.83
CA ASN A 62 10.87 -1.38 5.60
C ASN A 62 11.41 -0.66 4.34
N LYS A 63 12.22 0.41 4.48
CA LYS A 63 12.98 0.97 3.34
C LYS A 63 14.10 0.04 2.86
N ASN A 64 14.57 -0.87 3.71
CA ASN A 64 15.58 -1.87 3.35
C ASN A 64 14.96 -3.20 2.90
N ASN A 65 13.66 -3.39 3.15
CA ASN A 65 12.84 -4.53 2.72
C ASN A 65 11.67 -4.02 1.86
N GLU A 66 11.95 -3.22 0.83
CA GLU A 66 10.92 -2.88 -0.14
C GLU A 66 10.47 -4.18 -0.83
N GLU A 67 9.25 -4.64 -0.53
CA GLU A 67 8.40 -5.15 -1.61
C GLU A 67 8.60 -4.18 -2.78
N PRO A 68 8.96 -4.66 -3.99
CA PRO A 68 9.29 -3.77 -5.10
C PRO A 68 8.20 -2.72 -5.16
N GLN A 69 8.55 -1.43 -4.97
CA GLN A 69 7.56 -0.36 -4.95
C GLN A 69 6.81 -0.44 -6.28
N ILE A 70 5.63 -1.09 -6.27
CA ILE A 70 4.82 -1.26 -7.47
C ILE A 70 4.36 0.15 -7.80
N THR A 71 5.02 0.74 -8.80
CA THR A 71 4.77 2.11 -9.20
C THR A 71 3.34 2.24 -9.70
N LEU A 72 2.82 3.47 -9.78
CA LEU A 72 1.52 3.70 -10.41
C LEU A 72 1.50 3.13 -11.83
N ASP A 73 2.61 3.28 -12.57
CA ASP A 73 2.77 2.75 -13.92
C ASP A 73 2.75 1.22 -13.93
N ASP A 74 3.35 0.54 -12.96
CA ASP A 74 3.29 -0.93 -12.84
C ASP A 74 1.86 -1.41 -12.58
N LYS A 75 1.11 -0.70 -11.73
CA LYS A 75 -0.30 -1.01 -11.44
C LYS A 75 -1.17 -0.80 -12.68
N LEU A 76 -0.98 0.32 -13.39
CA LEU A 76 -1.72 0.63 -14.62
C LEU A 76 -1.38 -0.36 -15.75
N ALA A 77 -0.10 -0.73 -15.88
CA ALA A 77 0.32 -1.72 -16.85
C ALA A 77 -0.28 -3.10 -16.55
N LEU A 78 -0.40 -3.49 -15.27
CA LEU A 78 -1.05 -4.74 -14.86
C LEU A 78 -2.56 -4.74 -15.17
N ILE A 79 -3.25 -3.63 -14.91
CA ILE A 79 -4.67 -3.48 -15.26
C ILE A 79 -4.85 -3.55 -16.78
N ALA A 80 -4.05 -2.80 -17.54
CA ALA A 80 -4.11 -2.79 -18.99
C ALA A 80 -3.85 -4.18 -19.59
N GLN A 81 -2.85 -4.91 -19.06
CA GLN A 81 -2.56 -6.28 -19.47
C GLN A 81 -3.75 -7.22 -19.23
N SER A 82 -4.40 -7.11 -18.08
CA SER A 82 -5.57 -7.92 -17.72
C SER A 82 -6.77 -7.63 -18.62
N VAL A 83 -7.04 -6.35 -18.91
CA VAL A 83 -8.16 -5.94 -19.79
C VAL A 83 -7.95 -6.46 -21.21
N LEU A 84 -6.74 -6.31 -21.77
CA LEU A 84 -6.44 -6.80 -23.11
C LEU A 84 -6.57 -8.33 -23.18
N LYS A 85 -5.96 -9.08 -22.24
CA LYS A 85 -6.10 -10.55 -22.21
C LYS A 85 -7.57 -11.00 -22.10
N MET A 86 -8.38 -10.27 -21.34
CA MET A 86 -9.81 -10.56 -21.19
C MET A 86 -10.60 -10.32 -22.48
N GLU A 87 -10.29 -9.26 -23.23
CA GLU A 87 -10.89 -8.99 -24.56
C GLU A 87 -10.65 -10.16 -25.53
N PHE A 88 -9.44 -10.73 -25.54
CA PHE A 88 -9.14 -11.90 -26.36
C PHE A 88 -9.97 -13.12 -25.96
N MET A 89 -10.08 -13.39 -24.66
CA MET A 89 -10.87 -14.50 -24.14
C MET A 89 -12.37 -14.32 -24.42
N GLU A 90 -12.88 -13.10 -24.32
CA GLU A 90 -14.28 -12.77 -24.62
C GLU A 90 -14.58 -12.97 -26.11
N ASN A 91 -13.70 -12.49 -27.00
CA ASN A 91 -13.82 -12.71 -28.44
C ASN A 91 -13.81 -14.21 -28.79
N LEU A 92 -12.90 -14.98 -28.19
CA LEU A 92 -12.84 -16.42 -28.39
C LEU A 92 -14.15 -17.10 -27.94
N LEU A 93 -14.66 -16.76 -26.76
CA LEU A 93 -15.92 -17.30 -26.24
C LEU A 93 -17.12 -16.92 -27.12
N PHE A 94 -17.16 -15.69 -27.62
CA PHE A 94 -18.21 -15.21 -28.51
C PHE A 94 -18.24 -15.97 -29.85
N TYR A 95 -17.07 -16.23 -30.46
CA TYR A 95 -17.02 -16.99 -31.71
C TYR A 95 -17.33 -18.48 -31.51
N ALA A 96 -16.89 -19.05 -30.39
CA ALA A 96 -17.20 -20.43 -30.01
C ALA A 96 -18.71 -20.62 -29.81
N THR A 97 -19.37 -19.70 -29.10
CA THR A 97 -20.82 -19.75 -28.84
C THR A 97 -21.66 -19.55 -30.10
N LYS A 98 -21.20 -18.72 -31.05
CA LYS A 98 -21.86 -18.55 -32.36
C LYS A 98 -21.59 -19.66 -33.37
N LYS A 99 -20.91 -20.75 -32.98
CA LYS A 99 -20.49 -21.86 -33.86
C LYS A 99 -19.73 -21.40 -35.11
N ASN A 100 -19.00 -20.29 -35.03
CA ASN A 100 -18.16 -19.84 -36.14
C ASN A 100 -16.84 -20.62 -36.09
N GLN A 101 -16.82 -21.82 -36.67
CA GLN A 101 -15.69 -22.74 -36.59
C GLN A 101 -14.41 -22.15 -37.18
N GLU A 102 -14.51 -21.42 -38.29
CA GLU A 102 -13.36 -20.76 -38.94
C GLU A 102 -12.72 -19.68 -38.05
N LYS A 103 -13.55 -18.81 -37.44
CA LYS A 103 -13.00 -17.79 -36.54
C LYS A 103 -12.50 -18.42 -35.24
N THR A 104 -13.21 -19.41 -34.70
CA THR A 104 -12.79 -20.08 -33.46
C THR A 104 -11.44 -20.77 -33.64
N SER A 105 -11.21 -21.48 -34.76
CA SER A 105 -9.92 -22.11 -35.05
C SER A 105 -8.80 -21.09 -35.27
N LEU A 106 -9.11 -19.95 -35.88
CA LEU A 106 -8.17 -18.84 -36.04
C LEU A 106 -7.69 -18.29 -34.69
N TYR A 107 -8.60 -18.02 -33.75
CA TYR A 107 -8.27 -17.53 -32.40
C TYR A 107 -7.64 -18.61 -31.49
N MET A 108 -7.96 -19.89 -31.70
CA MET A 108 -7.38 -21.02 -30.96
C MET A 108 -5.98 -21.41 -31.42
N SER A 109 -5.52 -20.94 -32.58
CA SER A 109 -4.17 -21.28 -33.04
C SER A 109 -3.11 -20.69 -32.12
N ASP A 110 -2.16 -21.53 -31.69
CA ASP A 110 -1.07 -21.13 -30.81
C ASP A 110 -0.26 -19.95 -31.39
N GLU A 111 -0.15 -19.89 -32.72
CA GLU A 111 0.57 -18.84 -33.44
C GLU A 111 -0.15 -17.48 -33.32
N ASN A 112 -1.47 -17.44 -33.46
CA ASN A 112 -2.23 -16.20 -33.29
C ASN A 112 -2.33 -15.77 -31.83
N HIS A 113 -2.44 -16.73 -30.89
CA HIS A 113 -2.41 -16.42 -29.47
C HIS A 113 -1.06 -15.83 -29.06
N LYS A 114 0.05 -16.41 -29.56
CA LYS A 114 1.40 -15.90 -29.31
C LYS A 114 1.59 -14.51 -29.91
N LYS A 115 1.17 -14.29 -31.16
CA LYS A 115 1.22 -12.98 -31.80
C LYS A 115 0.43 -11.92 -31.04
N TYR A 116 -0.71 -12.30 -30.48
CA TYR A 116 -1.54 -11.41 -29.65
C TYR A 116 -0.84 -11.04 -28.34
N LEU A 117 -0.20 -12.00 -27.67
CA LEU A 117 0.60 -11.73 -26.46
C LEU A 117 1.78 -10.82 -26.76
N GLU A 118 2.49 -11.04 -27.86
CA GLU A 118 3.60 -10.18 -28.32
C GLU A 118 3.12 -8.74 -28.59
N GLU A 119 1.93 -8.57 -29.18
CA GLU A 119 1.33 -7.25 -29.41
C GLU A 119 0.95 -6.55 -28.10
N ILE A 120 0.43 -7.29 -27.11
CA ILE A 120 0.17 -6.75 -25.76
C ILE A 120 1.49 -6.29 -25.13
N GLU A 121 2.53 -7.12 -25.17
CA GLU A 121 3.83 -6.79 -24.60
C GLU A 121 4.45 -5.56 -25.26
N TYR A 122 4.36 -5.45 -26.59
CA TYR A 122 4.79 -4.27 -27.33
C TYR A 122 4.04 -3.01 -26.88
N LYS A 123 2.71 -3.04 -26.82
CA LYS A 123 1.90 -1.89 -26.39
C LYS A 123 2.21 -1.50 -24.94
N LEU A 124 2.32 -2.48 -24.04
CA LEU A 124 2.67 -2.22 -22.64
C LEU A 124 4.08 -1.63 -22.51
N GLY A 125 5.05 -2.13 -23.27
CA GLY A 125 6.40 -1.59 -23.31
C GLY A 125 6.46 -0.16 -23.86
N TYR A 126 5.67 0.13 -24.89
CA TYR A 126 5.58 1.46 -25.50
C TYR A 126 4.99 2.51 -24.54
N PHE A 127 3.88 2.19 -23.87
CA PHE A 127 3.17 3.14 -23.00
C PHE A 127 3.72 3.22 -21.58
N PHE A 128 4.21 2.12 -21.01
CA PHE A 128 4.61 2.06 -19.60
C PHE A 128 6.12 1.95 -19.37
N LYS A 129 6.95 2.03 -20.43
CA LYS A 129 8.43 1.96 -20.35
C LYS A 129 8.92 0.86 -19.39
N ARG A 130 8.31 -0.33 -19.45
CA ARG A 130 8.75 -1.49 -18.65
C ARG A 130 10.22 -1.78 -19.01
N LYS A 131 11.13 -1.59 -18.05
CA LYS A 131 12.56 -1.92 -18.18
C LYS A 131 12.78 -3.41 -18.01
#